data_AF-A0A946QRE0-F1
#
_entry.id   AF-A0A946QRE0-F1
#
_cell.length_a   1.000
_cell.length_b   1.000
_cell.length_c   1.000
_cell.angle_alpha   90.00
_cell.angle_beta   90.00
_cell.angle_gamma   90.00
#
_symmetry.space_group_name_H-M   'P 1'
#
loop_
_entity.id
_entity.type
_entity.pdbx_description
1 polymer ?
#
loop_
_entity_poly.entity_id
_entity_poly.type
_entity_poly.pdbx_seq_one_letter_code
_entity_poly.pdbx_strand_id
1 'polypeptide(L)'
;MKSNKNCCRIFPIVLILISTVLALAIWYFDEGVYQFTFLTDKNEIINFLGTVLFIAILPIGIFYFATEKEKYQSKAKGLSLLGFLPALFFLLFLVF
;
A
#
# COMPACT_ATOMS: atom_id res chain seq x y z
N MET A 1 9.09 10.65 25.67
CA MET A 1 8.98 9.18 25.57
C MET A 1 10.06 8.67 24.61
N LYS A 2 10.90 7.70 25.04
CA LYS A 2 11.83 6.97 24.15
C LYS A 2 11.00 6.16 23.16
N SER A 3 10.51 6.82 22.11
CA SER A 3 9.78 6.16 21.03
C SER A 3 10.73 5.18 20.36
N ASN A 4 10.31 3.93 20.32
CA ASN A 4 11.02 2.80 19.79
C ASN A 4 11.33 3.08 18.30
N LYS A 5 12.51 3.66 18.00
CA LYS A 5 12.92 4.12 16.65
C LYS A 5 12.74 3.04 15.57
N ASN A 6 12.79 1.77 15.95
CA ASN A 6 12.59 0.64 15.06
C ASN A 6 11.13 0.49 14.61
N CYS A 7 10.15 0.82 15.46
CA CYS A 7 8.73 0.69 15.15
C CYS A 7 8.29 1.69 14.06
N CYS A 8 8.84 2.91 14.06
CA CYS A 8 8.58 3.89 13.01
C CYS A 8 9.29 3.57 11.68
N ARG A 9 10.37 2.76 11.70
CA ARG A 9 11.16 2.42 10.50
C ARG A 9 10.66 1.17 9.78
N ILE A 10 10.15 0.20 10.54
CA ILE A 10 9.59 -1.05 10.00
C ILE A 10 8.19 -0.80 9.41
N PHE A 11 7.43 0.15 9.97
CA PHE A 11 6.04 0.35 9.58
C PHE A 11 5.86 0.72 8.09
N PRO A 12 6.64 1.63 7.48
CA PRO A 12 6.59 1.88 6.03
C PRO A 12 6.89 0.63 5.19
N ILE A 13 7.82 -0.22 5.64
CA ILE A 13 8.14 -1.48 4.96
C ILE A 13 6.93 -2.42 4.97
N VAL A 14 6.24 -2.52 6.10
CA VAL A 14 5.00 -3.30 6.21
C VAL A 14 3.91 -2.73 5.29
N LEU A 15 3.78 -1.40 5.19
CA LEU A 15 2.83 -0.77 4.27
C LEU A 15 3.15 -1.11 2.81
N ILE A 16 4.43 -1.11 2.40
CA ILE A 16 4.84 -1.52 1.05
C ILE A 16 4.52 -2.99 0.78
N LEU A 17 4.72 -3.88 1.77
CA LEU A 17 4.35 -5.29 1.62
C LEU A 17 2.85 -5.46 1.41
N ILE A 18 2.02 -4.75 2.17
CA ILE A 18 0.56 -4.76 1.99
C ILE A 18 0.19 -4.19 0.61
N SER A 19 0.80 -3.07 0.20
CA SER A 19 0.61 -2.50 -1.15
C SER A 19 0.98 -3.49 -2.25
N THR A 20 2.01 -4.31 -2.03
CA THR A 20 2.43 -5.34 -2.99
C THR A 20 1.35 -6.39 -3.16
N VAL A 21 0.77 -6.88 -2.06
CA VAL A 21 -0.33 -7.85 -2.11
C VAL A 21 -1.57 -7.25 -2.79
N LEU A 22 -1.90 -5.99 -2.50
CA LEU A 22 -3.03 -5.31 -3.14
C LEU A 22 -2.80 -5.10 -4.64
N ALA A 23 -1.60 -4.67 -5.03
CA ALA A 23 -1.25 -4.54 -6.44
C ALA A 23 -1.32 -5.89 -7.16
N LEU A 24 -0.79 -6.97 -6.54
CA LEU A 24 -0.89 -8.32 -7.10
C LEU A 24 -2.34 -8.72 -7.35
N ALA A 25 -3.22 -8.47 -6.38
CA ALA A 25 -4.64 -8.76 -6.52
C ALA A 25 -5.26 -7.93 -7.66
N ILE A 26 -5.03 -6.61 -7.67
CA ILE A 26 -5.55 -5.72 -8.73
C ILE A 26 -5.12 -6.20 -10.10
N TRP A 27 -3.83 -6.43 -10.31
CA TRP A 27 -3.29 -6.87 -11.60
C TRP A 27 -3.80 -8.25 -12.01
N TYR A 28 -3.95 -9.17 -11.05
CA TYR A 28 -4.51 -10.49 -11.29
C TYR A 28 -5.95 -10.44 -11.81
N PHE A 29 -6.78 -9.53 -11.28
CA PHE A 29 -8.17 -9.35 -11.73
C PHE A 29 -8.28 -8.48 -12.99
N ASP A 30 -7.42 -7.47 -13.15
CA ASP A 30 -7.43 -6.54 -14.28
C ASP A 30 -7.05 -7.22 -15.61
N GLU A 31 -6.12 -8.18 -15.59
CA GLU A 31 -5.78 -8.95 -16.79
C GLU A 31 -6.96 -9.79 -17.33
N GLY A 32 -8.01 -10.02 -16.54
CA GLY A 32 -9.21 -10.78 -16.92
C GLY A 32 -8.99 -12.28 -17.17
N VAL A 33 -7.74 -12.72 -17.34
CA VAL A 33 -7.32 -14.12 -17.47
C VAL A 33 -6.96 -14.77 -16.13
N TYR A 34 -6.97 -14.02 -15.02
CA TYR A 34 -6.59 -14.53 -13.69
C TYR A 34 -5.19 -15.17 -13.71
N GLN A 35 -4.26 -14.49 -14.37
CA GLN A 35 -2.87 -14.92 -14.53
C GLN A 35 -1.92 -13.82 -14.06
N PHE A 36 -0.66 -14.19 -13.80
CA PHE A 36 0.40 -13.24 -13.44
C PHE A 36 1.28 -12.97 -14.66
N THR A 37 0.65 -12.70 -15.80
CA THR A 37 1.34 -12.63 -17.10
C THR A 37 2.30 -11.44 -17.13
N PHE A 38 1.96 -10.35 -16.42
CA PHE A 38 2.83 -9.21 -16.17
C PHE A 38 4.21 -9.54 -15.55
N LEU A 39 4.39 -10.69 -14.89
CA LEU A 39 5.70 -11.10 -14.35
C LEU A 39 6.69 -11.56 -15.44
N THR A 40 6.20 -11.82 -16.65
CA THR A 40 7.02 -12.33 -17.76
C THR A 40 7.49 -11.21 -18.70
N ASP A 41 6.84 -10.05 -18.71
CA ASP A 41 7.25 -8.88 -19.48
C ASP A 41 7.98 -7.86 -18.57
N LYS A 42 9.21 -7.50 -18.94
CA LYS A 42 10.03 -6.54 -18.18
C LYS A 42 9.41 -5.15 -18.10
N ASN A 43 8.66 -4.73 -19.11
CA ASN A 43 7.98 -3.43 -19.09
C ASN A 43 6.83 -3.43 -18.07
N GLU A 44 6.12 -4.55 -17.98
CA GLU A 44 5.00 -4.69 -17.05
C GLU A 44 5.46 -4.83 -15.59
N ILE A 45 6.63 -5.41 -15.33
CA ILE A 45 7.23 -5.43 -13.98
C ILE A 45 7.48 -4.01 -13.46
N ILE A 46 7.92 -3.08 -14.32
CA ILE A 46 8.16 -1.68 -13.94
C ILE A 46 6.83 -0.98 -13.63
N ASN A 47 5.82 -1.18 -14.47
CA ASN A 47 4.47 -0.67 -14.24
C ASN A 47 3.89 -1.20 -12.93
N PHE A 48 4.01 -2.50 -12.68
CA PHE A 48 3.59 -3.15 -11.44
C PHE A 48 4.28 -2.53 -10.21
N LEU A 49 5.60 -2.36 -10.25
CA LEU A 49 6.34 -1.70 -9.18
C LEU A 49 5.85 -0.25 -8.97
N GLY A 50 5.56 0.46 -10.06
CA GLY A 50 4.93 1.77 -10.03
C GLY A 50 3.57 1.75 -9.31
N THR A 51 2.71 0.77 -9.59
CA THR A 51 1.43 0.58 -8.89
C THR A 51 1.63 0.31 -7.40
N VAL A 52 2.57 -0.58 -7.03
CA VAL A 52 2.88 -0.87 -5.61
C VAL A 52 3.27 0.41 -4.87
N LEU A 53 4.18 1.19 -5.46
CA LEU A 53 4.63 2.45 -4.86
C LEU A 53 3.48 3.46 -4.78
N PHE A 54 2.67 3.58 -5.82
CA PHE A 54 1.51 4.47 -5.84
C PHE A 54 0.52 4.15 -4.71
N ILE A 55 0.19 2.87 -4.52
CA ILE A 55 -0.67 2.41 -3.42
C ILE A 55 -0.01 2.68 -2.05
N ALA A 56 1.31 2.54 -1.94
CA ALA A 56 2.04 2.76 -0.68
C ALA A 56 2.20 4.23 -0.28
N ILE A 57 2.21 5.17 -1.24
CA ILE A 57 2.46 6.59 -0.96
C ILE A 57 1.42 7.18 0.01
N LEU A 58 0.13 6.93 -0.23
CA LEU A 58 -0.96 7.48 0.58
C LEU A 58 -0.90 7.03 2.05
N PRO A 59 -0.87 5.71 2.38
CA PRO A 59 -0.82 5.25 3.76
C PRO A 59 0.48 5.66 4.46
N ILE A 60 1.61 5.69 3.75
CA ILE A 60 2.89 6.17 4.31
C ILE A 60 2.80 7.66 4.64
N GLY A 61 2.28 8.47 3.71
CA GLY A 61 2.09 9.91 3.92
C GLY A 61 1.19 10.22 5.11
N ILE A 62 0.05 9.52 5.22
CA ILE A 62 -0.86 9.65 6.36
C ILE A 62 -0.18 9.23 7.66
N PHE A 63 0.62 8.15 7.65
CA PHE A 63 1.36 7.70 8.83
C PHE A 63 2.31 8.77 9.35
N TYR A 64 3.17 9.31 8.49
CA TYR A 64 4.14 10.35 8.90
C TYR A 64 3.42 11.61 9.37
N PHE A 65 2.41 12.07 8.63
CA PHE A 65 1.61 13.22 9.02
C PHE A 65 0.92 13.05 10.39
N ALA A 66 0.30 11.90 10.63
CA ALA A 66 -0.39 11.63 11.90
C ALA A 66 0.59 11.43 13.07
N THR A 67 1.79 10.94 12.80
CA THR A 67 2.83 10.73 13.82
C THR A 67 3.41 12.06 14.32
N GLU A 68 3.48 13.09 13.47
CA GLU A 68 3.94 14.44 13.85
C GLU A 68 2.90 15.23 14.67
N LYS A 69 1.65 14.80 14.67
CA LYS A 69 0.57 15.46 15.43
C LYS A 69 0.38 14.76 16.77
N GLU A 70 0.69 15.44 17.88
CA GLU A 70 0.54 14.89 19.24
C GLU A 70 -0.83 14.27 19.50
N LYS A 71 -1.91 14.89 18.98
CA LYS A 71 -3.29 14.39 19.08
C LYS A 71 -3.52 13.02 18.42
N TYR A 72 -2.78 12.71 17.36
CA TYR A 72 -3.01 11.53 16.51
C TYR A 72 -1.88 10.50 16.61
N GLN A 73 -0.79 10.80 17.30
CA GLN A 73 0.39 9.95 17.39
C GLN A 73 0.06 8.52 17.86
N SER A 74 -0.85 8.37 18.83
CA SER A 74 -1.29 7.04 19.33
C SER A 74 -2.17 6.26 18.35
N LYS A 75 -2.82 6.96 17.40
CA LYS A 75 -3.72 6.39 16.38
C LYS A 75 -3.12 6.38 14.97
N ALA A 76 -1.90 6.88 14.78
CA ALA A 76 -1.27 7.09 13.48
C ALA A 76 -1.26 5.81 12.62
N LYS A 77 -1.00 4.64 13.23
CA LYS A 77 -1.03 3.34 12.55
C LYS A 77 -2.42 2.97 12.01
N GLY A 78 -3.48 3.28 12.75
CA GLY A 78 -4.85 3.01 12.31
C GLY A 78 -5.27 3.99 11.21
N LEU A 79 -4.94 5.27 11.40
CA LEU A 79 -5.21 6.32 10.41
C LEU A 79 -4.52 6.04 9.07
N SER A 80 -3.29 5.54 9.07
CA SER A 80 -2.58 5.20 7.84
C SER A 80 -3.26 4.12 7.02
N LEU A 81 -3.98 3.18 7.65
CA LEU A 81 -4.68 2.13 6.92
C LEU A 81 -5.81 2.67 6.05
N LEU A 82 -6.38 3.83 6.40
CA LEU A 82 -7.36 4.52 5.56
C LEU A 82 -6.77 4.92 4.21
N GLY A 83 -5.44 5.05 4.12
CA GLY A 83 -4.73 5.30 2.88
C GLY A 83 -4.90 4.20 1.82
N PHE A 84 -5.28 2.98 2.24
CA PHE A 84 -5.55 1.87 1.31
C PHE A 84 -6.97 1.87 0.74
N LEU A 85 -7.89 2.70 1.27
CA LEU A 85 -9.28 2.70 0.83
C LEU A 85 -9.45 2.84 -0.69
N PRO A 86 -8.76 3.76 -1.39
CA PRO A 86 -8.91 3.87 -2.85
C PRO A 86 -8.52 2.58 -3.59
N ALA A 87 -7.42 1.93 -3.17
CA ALA A 87 -6.97 0.67 -3.76
C ALA A 87 -7.95 -0.47 -3.47
N LEU A 88 -8.52 -0.53 -2.27
CA LEU A 88 -9.53 -1.51 -1.90
C LEU A 88 -10.84 -1.32 -2.68
N PHE A 89 -11.28 -0.07 -2.85
CA PHE A 89 -12.47 0.23 -3.66
C PHE A 89 -12.27 -0.16 -5.13
N PHE A 90 -11.10 0.13 -5.69
CA PHE A 90 -10.78 -0.26 -7.06
C PHE A 90 -10.72 -1.79 -7.22
N LEU A 91 -10.09 -2.48 -6.26
CA LEU A 91 -10.07 -3.94 -6.25
C LEU A 91 -11.48 -4.53 -6.17
N LEU A 92 -12.36 -3.99 -5.32
CA LEU A 92 -13.76 -4.42 -5.25
C LEU A 92 -14.49 -4.21 -6.58
N PHE A 93 -14.26 -3.09 -7.26
CA PHE A 93 -14.82 -2.83 -8.58
C PHE A 93 -14.33 -3.80 -9.66
N LEU A 94 -13.09 -4.29 -9.58
CA LEU A 94 -12.60 -5.32 -10.51
C LEU A 94 -13.17 -6.71 -10.22
N VAL A 95 -13.54 -6.99 -8.96
CA VAL A 95 -14.03 -8.30 -8.53
C VAL A 95 -15.54 -8.47 -8.75
N PHE A 96 -16.32 -7.39 -8.69
CA PHE A 96 -17.79 -7.38 -8.77
C PHE A 96 -18.32 -6.69 -10.03
#